data_AF-A0ABD6B432-F1
#
_entry.id   AF-A0ABD6B432-F1
#
_cell.length_a   1.000
_cell.length_b   1.000
_cell.length_c   1.000
_cell.angle_alpha   90.00
_cell.angle_beta   90.00
_cell.angle_gamma   90.00
#
_symmetry.space_group_name_H-M   'P 1'
#
loop_
_entity.id
_entity.type
_entity.pdbx_description
1 polymer ?
#
loop_
_entity_poly.entity_id
_entity_poly.type
_entity_poly.pdbx_seq_one_letter_code
_entity_poly.pdbx_strand_id
1 'polypeptide(L)'
;MTEAMGEIDDTPSMNEMLDWFAEQPCSCATVGHVAAKIGRSRESVRNNLKQLRAAGYAEHRFEPTGEYRLLRDPRPEHGEMPPCPECSENSTGMFTVRSSAGNMDYQCERCGEQWTS
;
A
#
# COMPACT_ATOMS: atom_id res chain seq x y z
N MET A 1 13.42 -4.07 19.06
CA MET A 1 14.36 -4.38 17.97
C MET A 1 13.56 -4.19 16.69
N THR A 2 13.51 -2.97 16.16
CA THR A 2 12.75 -2.64 14.95
C THR A 2 13.57 -3.08 13.75
N GLU A 3 13.12 -4.16 13.12
CA GLU A 3 13.76 -4.72 11.92
C GLU A 3 13.73 -3.67 10.81
N ALA A 4 14.88 -3.45 10.17
CA ALA A 4 15.02 -2.54 9.05
C ALA A 4 14.14 -3.01 7.88
N MET A 5 12.93 -2.45 7.81
CA MET A 5 12.03 -2.61 6.68
C MET A 5 12.69 -1.92 5.49
N GLY A 6 13.12 -2.70 4.49
CA GLY A 6 13.85 -2.19 3.33
C GLY A 6 13.12 -1.03 2.67
N GLU A 7 13.87 0.02 2.33
CA GLU A 7 13.38 1.22 1.67
C GLU A 7 12.81 0.86 0.28
N ILE A 8 11.51 1.05 0.10
CA ILE A 8 10.83 0.92 -1.19
C ILE A 8 10.46 2.33 -1.64
N ASP A 9 10.71 2.63 -2.91
CA ASP A 9 10.36 3.94 -3.47
C ASP A 9 8.83 4.07 -3.59
N ASP A 10 8.27 5.10 -2.93
CA ASP A 10 6.84 5.44 -2.97
C ASP A 10 6.50 6.11 -4.31
N THR A 11 6.50 5.33 -5.38
CA THR A 11 6.09 5.80 -6.71
C THR A 11 4.57 5.65 -6.89
N PRO A 12 3.93 6.52 -7.69
CA PRO A 12 2.53 6.33 -8.08
C PRO A 12 2.30 4.95 -8.72
N SER A 13 3.25 4.47 -9.53
CA SER A 13 3.21 3.13 -10.13
C SER A 13 3.30 1.99 -9.12
N MET A 14 3.93 2.19 -7.95
CA MET A 14 3.98 1.22 -6.85
C MET A 14 2.63 1.18 -6.14
N ASN A 15 2.09 2.35 -5.80
CA ASN A 15 0.81 2.47 -5.11
C ASN A 15 -0.35 1.89 -5.92
N GLU A 16 -0.44 2.20 -7.22
CA GLU A 16 -1.47 1.62 -8.10
C GLU A 16 -1.34 0.09 -8.23
N MET A 17 -0.12 -0.43 -8.21
CA MET A 17 0.12 -1.87 -8.23
C MET A 17 -0.36 -2.53 -6.94
N LEU A 18 -0.03 -1.95 -5.78
CA LEU A 18 -0.42 -2.47 -4.47
C LEU A 18 -1.93 -2.38 -4.27
N ASP A 19 -2.57 -1.31 -4.73
CA ASP A 19 -4.03 -1.18 -4.78
C ASP A 19 -4.67 -2.31 -5.59
N TRP A 20 -4.19 -2.54 -6.81
CA TRP A 20 -4.67 -3.64 -7.64
C TRP A 20 -4.47 -5.02 -6.98
N PHE A 21 -3.34 -5.24 -6.30
CA PHE A 21 -3.08 -6.48 -5.55
C PHE A 21 -4.02 -6.65 -4.35
N ALA A 22 -4.41 -5.56 -3.67
CA ALA A 22 -5.36 -5.58 -2.56
C ALA A 22 -6.77 -5.99 -3.03
N GLU A 23 -7.13 -5.68 -4.28
CA GLU A 23 -8.38 -6.12 -4.90
C GLU A 23 -8.35 -7.59 -5.37
N GLN A 24 -7.16 -8.23 -5.46
CA GLN A 24 -7.05 -9.61 -5.95
C GLN A 24 -7.12 -10.65 -4.81
N PRO A 25 -7.94 -11.71 -4.94
CA PRO A 25 -8.10 -12.73 -3.89
C PRO A 25 -6.88 -13.63 -3.67
N CYS A 26 -5.92 -13.69 -4.62
CA CYS A 26 -4.75 -14.56 -4.51
C CYS A 26 -3.41 -13.82 -4.34
N SER A 27 -3.41 -12.48 -4.43
CA SER A 27 -2.20 -11.63 -4.42
C SER A 27 -1.08 -12.14 -5.35
N CYS A 28 -1.47 -12.78 -6.46
CA CYS A 28 -0.60 -13.52 -7.37
C CYS A 28 -0.77 -12.98 -8.80
N ALA A 29 0.32 -12.60 -9.46
CA ALA A 29 0.22 -12.02 -10.80
C ALA A 29 1.52 -12.10 -11.61
N THR A 30 1.37 -12.15 -12.93
CA THR A 30 2.49 -11.97 -13.86
C THR A 30 2.69 -10.49 -14.16
N VAL A 31 3.94 -10.09 -14.43
CA VAL A 31 4.30 -8.72 -14.82
C VAL A 31 3.42 -8.21 -15.98
N GLY A 32 3.13 -9.08 -16.95
CA GLY A 32 2.32 -8.74 -18.11
C GLY A 32 0.85 -8.46 -17.76
N HIS A 33 0.27 -9.22 -16.84
CA HIS A 33 -1.11 -9.03 -16.42
C HIS A 33 -1.28 -7.74 -15.62
N VAL A 34 -0.40 -7.49 -14.65
CA VAL A 34 -0.41 -6.25 -13.86
C VAL A 34 -0.28 -5.04 -14.78
N ALA A 35 0.73 -5.03 -15.66
CA ALA A 35 0.98 -3.94 -16.60
C ALA A 35 -0.25 -3.60 -17.47
N ALA A 36 -0.96 -4.63 -17.95
CA ALA A 36 -2.17 -4.44 -18.75
C ALA A 36 -3.35 -3.88 -17.92
N LYS A 37 -3.43 -4.21 -16.63
CA LYS A 37 -4.49 -3.75 -15.73
C LYS A 37 -4.30 -2.33 -15.25
N ILE A 38 -3.10 -2.00 -14.77
CA ILE A 38 -2.78 -0.66 -14.24
C ILE A 38 -2.35 0.33 -15.35
N GLY A 39 -2.30 -0.11 -16.62
CA GLY A 39 -1.90 0.74 -17.75
C GLY A 39 -0.45 1.23 -17.70
N ARG A 40 0.42 0.58 -16.91
CA ARG A 40 1.84 0.94 -16.76
C ARG A 40 2.72 0.05 -17.64
N SER A 41 3.91 0.54 -17.99
CA SER A 41 4.89 -0.23 -18.73
C SER A 41 5.34 -1.48 -17.97
N ARG A 42 5.53 -2.60 -18.68
CA ARG A 42 6.02 -3.87 -18.10
C ARG A 42 7.33 -3.72 -17.33
N GLU A 43 8.21 -2.82 -17.79
CA GLU A 43 9.48 -2.51 -17.12
C GLU A 43 9.29 -1.82 -15.77
N SER A 44 8.35 -0.87 -15.69
CA SER A 44 8.00 -0.19 -14.43
C SER A 44 7.44 -1.20 -13.43
N VAL A 45 6.51 -2.05 -13.88
CA VAL A 45 5.96 -3.13 -13.04
C VAL A 45 7.06 -4.08 -12.55
N ARG A 46 7.95 -4.49 -13.45
CA ARG A 46 9.07 -5.38 -13.10
C ARG A 46 10.02 -4.74 -12.10
N ASN A 47 10.36 -3.45 -12.24
CA ASN A 47 11.23 -2.75 -11.30
C ASN A 47 10.58 -2.65 -9.92
N ASN A 48 9.29 -2.35 -9.86
CA ASN A 48 8.54 -2.30 -8.60
C ASN A 48 8.51 -3.66 -7.90
N LEU A 49 8.20 -4.73 -8.63
CA LEU A 49 8.21 -6.09 -8.10
C LEU A 49 9.60 -6.55 -7.65
N LYS A 50 10.67 -6.10 -8.32
CA LYS A 50 12.05 -6.34 -7.86
C LYS A 50 12.35 -5.63 -6.55
N GLN A 51 11.90 -4.39 -6.37
CA GLN A 51 12.04 -3.65 -5.10
C GLN A 51 11.29 -4.35 -3.97
N LEU A 52 10.02 -4.73 -4.21
CA LEU A 52 9.21 -5.48 -3.24
C LEU A 52 9.87 -6.81 -2.87
N ARG A 53 10.44 -7.53 -3.84
CA ARG A 53 11.20 -8.75 -3.57
C ARG A 53 12.47 -8.49 -2.77
N ALA A 54 13.24 -7.46 -3.11
CA ALA A 54 14.46 -7.11 -2.40
C ALA A 54 14.19 -6.74 -0.94
N ALA A 55 13.06 -6.09 -0.68
CA ALA A 55 12.63 -5.70 0.66
C ALA A 55 11.79 -6.78 1.39
N GLY A 56 11.62 -7.97 0.79
CA GLY A 56 10.94 -9.12 1.42
C GLY A 56 9.41 -9.05 1.44
N TYR A 57 8.80 -8.20 0.63
CA TYR A 57 7.34 -8.06 0.50
C TYR A 57 6.75 -8.89 -0.63
N ALA A 58 7.55 -9.35 -1.59
CA ALA A 58 7.12 -10.22 -2.67
C ALA A 58 8.05 -11.42 -2.87
N GLU A 59 7.50 -12.57 -3.22
CA GLU A 59 8.26 -13.74 -3.68
C GLU A 59 8.09 -13.94 -5.19
N HIS A 60 9.13 -14.46 -5.84
CA HIS A 60 9.08 -14.88 -7.23
C HIS A 60 8.94 -16.39 -7.26
N ARG A 61 7.78 -16.90 -7.72
CA ARG A 61 7.43 -18.32 -7.57
C ARG A 61 7.87 -19.20 -8.72
N PHE A 62 7.98 -18.66 -9.92
CA PHE A 62 8.17 -19.48 -11.11
C PHE A 62 9.04 -18.76 -12.15
N GLU A 63 10.27 -19.24 -12.32
CA GLU A 63 11.25 -18.68 -13.28
C GLU A 63 10.82 -18.70 -14.75
N PRO A 64 10.07 -19.71 -15.25
CA PRO A 64 9.61 -19.72 -16.65
C PRO A 64 8.54 -18.66 -16.97
N THR A 65 7.65 -18.33 -16.04
CA THR A 65 6.47 -17.48 -16.30
C THR A 65 6.58 -16.08 -15.70
N GLY A 66 7.53 -15.86 -14.76
CA GLY A 66 7.69 -14.55 -14.13
C GLY A 66 6.52 -14.19 -13.22
N GLU A 67 5.94 -15.18 -12.53
CA GLU A 67 4.86 -14.96 -11.56
C GLU A 67 5.43 -14.46 -10.23
N TYR A 68 4.87 -13.35 -9.77
CA TYR A 68 5.16 -12.77 -8.47
C TYR A 68 3.96 -12.95 -7.56
N ARG A 69 4.24 -13.24 -6.29
CA ARG A 69 3.25 -13.27 -5.23
C ARG A 69 3.61 -12.22 -4.21
N LEU A 70 2.67 -11.31 -3.94
CA LEU A 70 2.80 -10.36 -2.85
C LEU A 70 2.53 -11.11 -1.53
N LEU A 71 3.50 -11.06 -0.61
CA LEU A 71 3.43 -11.71 0.70
C LEU A 71 2.78 -10.80 1.73
N ARG A 72 3.16 -9.52 1.70
CA ARG A 72 2.65 -8.46 2.58
C ARG A 72 2.68 -7.13 1.84
N ASP A 73 1.73 -6.27 2.14
CA ASP A 73 1.76 -4.89 1.63
C ASP A 73 2.82 -4.10 2.43
N PRO A 74 3.75 -3.38 1.77
CA PRO A 74 4.71 -2.53 2.45
C PRO A 74 4.11 -1.21 2.93
N ARG A 75 2.94 -0.82 2.41
CA ARG A 75 2.23 0.32 2.94
C ARG A 75 1.86 -0.03 4.38
N PRO A 76 1.93 0.95 5.30
CA PRO A 76 1.29 0.76 6.58
C PRO A 76 -0.13 0.29 6.29
N GLU A 77 -0.53 -0.81 6.93
CA GLU A 77 -1.95 -1.12 7.02
C GLU A 77 -2.64 0.19 7.40
N HIS A 78 -3.61 0.63 6.62
CA HIS A 78 -4.61 1.55 7.17
C HIS A 78 -5.32 0.74 8.27
N GLY A 79 -4.69 0.59 9.43
CA GLY A 79 -4.99 -0.51 10.36
C GLY A 79 -4.90 -0.15 11.82
N GLU A 80 -4.31 1.00 12.16
CA GLU A 80 -4.73 1.77 13.33
C GLU A 80 -4.97 3.19 12.86
N MET A 81 -6.15 3.44 12.29
CA MET A 81 -6.60 4.82 12.25
C MET A 81 -6.63 5.30 13.70
N PRO A 82 -5.87 6.35 14.07
CA PRO A 82 -5.90 6.84 15.43
C PRO A 82 -7.34 7.16 15.81
N PRO A 83 -7.87 6.60 16.91
CA PRO A 83 -9.18 6.99 17.37
C PRO A 83 -9.15 8.51 17.60
N CYS A 84 -10.19 9.19 17.16
CA CYS A 84 -10.32 10.60 17.48
C CYS A 84 -10.22 10.75 19.01
N PRO A 85 -9.29 11.57 19.53
CA PRO A 85 -9.03 11.68 20.97
C PRO A 85 -10.29 12.06 21.76
N GLU A 86 -11.18 12.85 21.14
CA GLU A 86 -12.44 13.29 21.74
C GLU A 86 -13.61 12.31 21.53
N CYS A 87 -13.56 11.45 20.50
CA CYS A 87 -14.69 10.57 20.12
C CYS A 87 -14.41 9.07 20.38
N SER A 88 -13.34 8.77 21.12
CA SER A 88 -12.67 7.46 21.21
C SER A 88 -13.54 6.28 21.68
N GLU A 89 -14.73 6.51 22.22
CA GLU A 89 -15.53 5.43 22.80
C GLU A 89 -16.48 4.69 21.83
N ASN A 90 -16.81 5.21 20.64
CA ASN A 90 -17.73 4.48 19.75
C ASN A 90 -17.73 4.94 18.28
N SER A 91 -16.55 5.14 17.70
CA SER A 91 -16.45 5.73 16.37
C SER A 91 -15.70 4.81 15.40
N THR A 92 -16.43 3.85 14.82
CA THR A 92 -16.20 3.44 13.41
C THR A 92 -16.61 4.59 12.47
N GLY A 93 -16.29 5.83 12.88
CA GLY A 93 -16.85 7.07 12.39
C GLY A 93 -16.00 7.58 11.25
N MET A 94 -16.64 7.77 10.12
CA MET A 94 -16.08 8.26 8.87
C MET A 94 -15.17 9.49 9.12
N PHE A 95 -14.01 9.47 8.48
CA PHE A 95 -12.96 10.47 8.60
C PHE A 95 -12.45 10.77 7.21
N THR A 96 -12.11 12.04 6.97
CA THR A 96 -11.52 12.44 5.69
C THR A 96 -10.02 12.57 5.87
N VAL A 97 -9.26 11.81 5.08
CA VAL A 97 -7.81 11.95 5.00
C VAL A 97 -7.49 13.07 4.03
N ARG A 98 -6.74 14.08 4.50
CA ARG A 98 -6.18 15.13 3.65
C ARG A 98 -4.67 15.06 3.71
N SER A 99 -4.03 14.94 2.55
CA SER A 99 -2.58 14.98 2.44
C SER A 99 -2.14 16.38 2.06
N SER A 100 -1.50 17.09 2.99
CA SER A 100 -0.91 18.41 2.74
C SER A 100 0.59 18.32 3.00
N ALA A 101 1.41 18.58 1.97
CA ALA A 101 2.87 18.72 2.10
C ALA A 101 3.60 17.54 2.78
N GLY A 102 3.20 16.29 2.49
CA GLY A 102 3.85 15.09 3.00
C GLY A 102 3.40 14.65 4.40
N ASN A 103 2.50 15.40 5.04
CA ASN A 103 1.80 14.98 6.25
C ASN A 103 0.38 14.51 5.92
N MET A 104 -0.06 13.48 6.64
CA MET A 104 -1.42 12.96 6.58
C MET A 104 -2.22 13.58 7.72
N ASP A 105 -3.10 14.53 7.37
CA ASP A 105 -4.05 15.13 8.28
C ASP A 105 -5.33 14.28 8.31
N TYR A 106 -5.75 13.85 9.50
CA TYR A 106 -7.00 13.14 9.73
C TYR A 106 -8.04 14.12 10.24
N GLN A 107 -9.20 14.20 9.59
CA GLN A 107 -10.32 14.99 10.07
C GLN A 107 -11.48 14.10 10.49
N CYS A 108 -11.93 14.22 11.74
CA CYS A 108 -13.14 13.54 12.21
C CYS A 108 -14.39 14.25 11.67
N GLU A 109 -15.29 13.54 10.98
CA GLU A 109 -16.54 14.14 10.49
C GLU A 109 -17.59 14.35 11.60
N ARG A 110 -17.37 13.80 12.80
CA ARG A 110 -18.29 13.95 13.95
C ARG A 110 -17.99 15.19 14.79
N CYS A 111 -16.73 15.40 15.16
CA CYS A 111 -16.32 16.57 15.95
C CYS A 111 -15.65 17.68 15.11
N GLY A 112 -15.27 17.40 13.86
CA GLY A 112 -14.60 18.34 12.97
C GLY A 112 -13.11 18.54 13.27
N GLU A 113 -12.58 17.87 14.30
CA GLU A 113 -11.21 18.01 14.74
C GLU A 113 -10.23 17.44 13.71
N GLN A 114 -9.10 18.11 13.56
CA GLN A 114 -8.01 17.72 12.68
C GLN A 114 -6.79 17.36 13.51
N TRP A 115 -6.20 16.20 13.24
CA TRP A 115 -4.95 15.79 13.88
C TRP A 115 -4.05 15.06 12.89
N THR A 116 -2.77 15.07 13.18
CA THR A 116 -1.76 14.29 12.47
C THR A 116 -1.40 13.09 13.35
N SER A 117 -1.17 11.91 12.76
CA SER A 117 -0.60 10.79 13.50
C SER A 117 0.89 10.97 13.75
#